data_AF-A0A9P8FDM7-F1
#
_entry.id   AF-A0A9P8FDM7-F1
#
_cell.length_a   1.000
_cell.length_b   1.000
_cell.length_c   1.000
_cell.angle_alpha   90.00
_cell.angle_beta   90.00
_cell.angle_gamma   90.00
#
_symmetry.space_group_name_H-M   'P 1'
#
loop_
_entity.id
_entity.type
_entity.pdbx_description
1 polymer ?
#
loop_
_entity_poly.entity_id
_entity_poly.type
_entity_poly.pdbx_seq_one_letter_code
_entity_poly.pdbx_strand_id
1 'polypeptide(L)'
;MATITLPPPNAKYQFSVLPNIFKQGLPDTDADTFEYAKENFGLIQQSYPSDDTLENASEKTQWQRFEHYIRELNKNAEQGVEYKVLYLGRHGQGYHNVAESRYGTKLWDDYWAKQEGDEHANWADAHLTPIGEQQARDVNTFWKSA
;
A
#
# COMPACT_ATOMS: atom_id res chain seq x y z
N MET A 1 19.60 7.10 -21.53
CA MET A 1 19.48 5.79 -20.86
C MET A 1 19.76 6.01 -19.38
N ALA A 2 18.88 5.57 -18.48
CA ALA A 2 19.16 5.66 -17.04
C ALA A 2 20.11 4.52 -16.66
N THR A 3 21.31 4.85 -16.19
CA THR A 3 22.25 3.86 -15.67
C THR A 3 21.75 3.39 -14.31
N ILE A 4 21.25 2.15 -14.22
CA ILE A 4 20.90 1.54 -12.94
C ILE A 4 22.19 1.05 -12.30
N THR A 5 22.67 1.76 -11.30
CA THR A 5 23.81 1.31 -10.49
C THR A 5 23.26 0.36 -9.44
N LEU A 6 23.64 -0.92 -9.53
CA LEU A 6 23.26 -1.89 -8.51
C LEU A 6 24.01 -1.57 -7.21
N PRO A 7 23.36 -1.70 -6.06
CA PRO A 7 24.04 -1.55 -4.78
C PRO A 7 25.12 -2.62 -4.59
N PRO A 8 26.16 -2.32 -3.79
CA PRO A 8 27.22 -3.29 -3.52
C PRO A 8 26.66 -4.57 -2.87
N PRO A 9 27.28 -5.74 -3.08
CA PRO A 9 26.77 -7.04 -2.62
C PRO A 9 26.49 -7.16 -1.11
N ASN A 10 27.08 -6.27 -0.30
CA ASN A 10 26.94 -6.23 1.15
C ASN A 10 26.23 -4.97 1.66
N ALA A 11 25.47 -4.28 0.81
CA ALA A 11 24.67 -3.14 1.22
C ALA A 11 23.68 -3.57 2.31
N LYS A 12 23.71 -2.86 3.44
CA LYS A 12 22.73 -3.02 4.52
C LYS A 12 21.71 -1.90 4.41
N TYR A 13 20.44 -2.28 4.36
CA TYR A 13 19.34 -1.34 4.34
C TYR A 13 18.62 -1.35 5.67
N GLN A 14 18.22 -0.17 6.12
CA GLN A 14 17.28 0.00 7.20
C GLN A 14 16.05 0.67 6.63
N PHE A 15 14.87 0.11 6.91
CA PHE A 15 13.60 0.67 6.48
C PHE A 15 12.84 1.11 7.72
N SER A 16 12.28 2.32 7.65
CA SER A 16 11.38 2.87 8.66
C SER A 16 10.25 3.61 7.96
N VAL A 17 9.07 3.60 8.57
CA VAL A 17 7.92 4.37 8.10
C VAL A 17 8.02 5.78 8.69
N LEU A 18 7.77 6.81 7.88
CA LEU A 18 7.56 8.15 8.39
C LEU A 18 6.13 8.22 8.95
N PRO A 19 5.95 8.36 10.28
CA PRO A 19 4.62 8.29 10.88
C PRO A 19 3.79 9.53 10.57
N ASN A 20 2.48 9.46 10.85
CA ASN A 20 1.54 10.58 10.77
C ASN A 20 1.39 11.21 9.37
N ILE A 21 1.74 10.48 8.30
CA ILE A 21 1.48 10.91 6.91
C ILE A 21 0.18 10.28 6.38
N PHE A 22 0.03 8.99 6.59
CA PHE A 22 -1.09 8.19 6.11
C PHE A 22 -1.90 7.64 7.28
N LYS A 23 -3.23 7.64 7.16
CA LYS A 23 -4.17 7.13 8.16
C LYS A 23 -3.84 5.68 8.55
N GLN A 24 -3.45 4.84 7.59
CA GLN A 24 -3.05 3.44 7.79
C GLN A 24 -1.91 3.24 8.82
N GLY A 25 -1.12 4.29 9.09
CA GLY A 25 -0.06 4.26 10.12
C GLY A 25 -0.51 4.77 11.50
N LEU A 26 -1.76 5.22 11.65
CA LEU A 26 -2.30 5.71 12.91
C LEU A 26 -2.82 4.55 13.76
N PRO A 27 -2.67 4.60 15.10
CA PRO A 27 -3.10 3.52 16.00
C PRO A 27 -4.62 3.28 15.97
N ASP A 28 -5.41 4.32 15.66
CA ASP A 28 -6.87 4.27 15.67
C ASP A 28 -7.47 3.91 14.29
N THR A 29 -6.64 3.61 13.28
CA THR A 29 -7.14 3.18 11.98
C THR A 29 -7.36 1.68 11.97
N ASP A 30 -8.64 1.28 11.89
CA ASP A 30 -9.02 -0.11 11.70
C ASP A 30 -8.79 -0.53 10.24
N ALA A 31 -7.83 -1.44 10.05
CA ALA A 31 -7.45 -1.92 8.73
C ALA A 31 -8.57 -2.71 8.02
N ASP A 32 -9.49 -3.32 8.77
CA ASP A 32 -10.56 -4.15 8.19
C ASP A 32 -11.69 -3.32 7.59
N THR A 33 -11.86 -2.09 8.06
CA THR A 33 -12.94 -1.18 7.63
C THR A 33 -12.44 0.05 6.86
N PHE A 34 -11.12 0.20 6.70
CA PHE A 34 -10.53 1.37 6.04
C PHE A 34 -10.74 1.38 4.52
N GLU A 35 -11.50 2.37 4.02
CA GLU A 35 -11.79 2.53 2.59
C GLU A 35 -10.86 3.58 1.93
N TYR A 36 -9.64 3.17 1.56
CA TYR A 36 -8.62 4.06 0.99
C TYR A 36 -9.10 4.89 -0.23
N ALA A 37 -9.99 4.32 -1.06
CA ALA A 37 -10.50 4.97 -2.27
C ALA A 37 -11.41 6.17 -1.96
N LYS A 38 -12.05 6.19 -0.78
CA LYS A 38 -12.88 7.30 -0.30
C LYS A 38 -12.09 8.33 0.52
N GLU A 39 -10.88 7.96 0.94
CA GLU A 39 -10.09 8.68 1.93
C GLU A 39 -8.81 9.27 1.33
N ASN A 40 -8.78 9.53 0.02
CA ASN A 40 -7.62 10.09 -0.69
C ASN A 40 -6.33 9.26 -0.46
N PHE A 41 -6.44 7.93 -0.62
CA PHE A 41 -5.44 6.92 -0.24
C PHE A 41 -5.03 6.92 1.25
N GLY A 42 -5.77 7.63 2.09
CA GLY A 42 -5.45 7.83 3.50
C GLY A 42 -4.47 8.95 3.76
N LEU A 43 -4.12 9.79 2.78
CA LEU A 43 -3.25 10.94 3.03
C LEU A 43 -3.94 11.91 3.99
N ILE A 44 -3.31 12.16 5.14
CA ILE A 44 -3.87 13.01 6.19
C ILE A 44 -3.87 14.47 5.72
N GLN A 45 -5.00 15.15 5.89
CA GLN A 45 -5.11 16.60 5.68
C GLN A 45 -4.37 17.33 6.81
N GLN A 46 -3.21 17.91 6.50
CA GLN A 46 -2.33 18.57 7.48
C GLN A 46 -1.41 19.59 6.80
N SER A 47 -0.73 20.41 7.60
CA SER A 47 0.41 21.20 7.15
C SER A 47 1.71 20.42 7.24
N TYR A 48 2.65 20.74 6.36
CA TYR A 48 4.00 20.20 6.35
C TYR A 48 5.02 21.30 6.68
N PRO A 49 6.14 20.98 7.34
CA PRO A 49 7.20 21.95 7.61
C PRO A 49 7.74 22.66 6.37
N SER A 50 7.62 22.05 5.19
CA SER A 50 8.07 22.62 3.91
C SER A 50 7.08 23.58 3.26
N ASP A 51 5.86 23.74 3.79
CA ASP A 51 4.82 24.57 3.16
C ASP A 51 5.25 26.04 3.02
N ASP A 52 6.03 26.56 3.96
CA ASP A 52 6.53 27.95 3.92
C ASP A 52 7.43 28.23 2.71
N THR A 53 8.01 27.18 2.12
CA THR A 53 8.87 27.26 0.93
C THR A 53 8.13 26.97 -0.37
N LEU A 54 6.83 26.66 -0.27
CA LEU A 54 5.98 26.31 -1.41
C LEU A 54 5.19 27.54 -1.87
N GLU A 55 5.46 28.00 -3.08
CA GLU A 55 4.74 29.13 -3.67
C GLU A 55 3.24 28.82 -3.80
N ASN A 56 2.40 29.75 -3.34
CA ASN A 56 0.95 29.63 -3.32
C ASN A 56 0.45 28.34 -2.63
N ALA A 57 1.07 27.94 -1.52
CA ALA A 57 0.73 26.72 -0.77
C ALA A 57 -0.78 26.58 -0.46
N SER A 58 -1.48 27.69 -0.21
CA SER A 58 -2.93 27.72 0.04
C SER A 58 -3.78 27.29 -1.15
N GLU A 59 -3.25 27.37 -2.37
CA GLU A 59 -3.93 26.96 -3.60
C GLU A 59 -3.59 25.52 -4.02
N LYS A 60 -2.66 24.87 -3.32
CA LYS A 60 -2.19 23.52 -3.64
C LYS A 60 -3.06 22.45 -2.98
N THR A 61 -3.22 21.33 -3.68
CA THR A 61 -3.86 20.15 -3.09
C THR A 61 -2.99 19.54 -2.00
N GLN A 62 -3.58 18.71 -1.13
CA GLN A 62 -2.83 18.02 -0.09
C GLN A 62 -1.71 17.14 -0.66
N TRP A 63 -1.93 16.53 -1.83
CA TRP A 63 -0.92 15.75 -2.54
C TRP A 63 0.23 16.59 -3.07
N GLN A 64 -0.05 17.77 -3.64
CA GLN A 64 1.00 18.67 -4.13
C GLN A 64 1.88 19.17 -2.97
N ARG A 65 1.28 19.49 -1.82
CA ARG A 65 2.01 19.86 -0.61
C ARG A 65 2.85 18.71 -0.06
N PHE A 66 2.30 17.50 -0.06
CA PHE A 66 3.01 16.30 0.36
C PHE A 66 4.17 15.94 -0.57
N GLU A 67 3.98 16.04 -1.89
CA GLU A 67 5.05 15.84 -2.87
C GLU A 67 6.21 16.81 -2.63
N HIS A 68 5.90 18.10 -2.43
CA HIS A 68 6.89 19.12 -2.08
C HIS A 68 7.64 18.76 -0.79
N TYR A 69 6.93 18.29 0.23
CA TYR A 69 7.54 17.84 1.48
C TYR A 69 8.52 16.68 1.28
N ILE A 70 8.15 15.63 0.53
CA ILE A 70 9.05 14.52 0.23
C ILE A 70 10.26 14.96 -0.59
N ARG A 71 10.10 15.92 -1.51
CA ARG A 71 11.22 16.50 -2.28
C ARG A 71 12.18 17.26 -1.37
N GLU A 72 11.69 18.09 -0.46
CA GLU A 72 12.54 18.82 0.49
C GLU A 72 13.20 17.86 1.50
N LEU A 73 12.53 16.79 1.95
CA LEU A 73 13.16 15.76 2.78
C LEU A 73 14.35 15.10 2.06
N ASN A 74 14.19 14.72 0.79
CA ASN A 74 15.28 14.11 0.02
C ASN A 74 16.41 15.08 -0.29
N LYS A 75 16.10 16.35 -0.58
CA LYS A 75 17.10 17.40 -0.84
C LYS A 75 17.99 17.67 0.37
N ASN A 76 17.43 17.53 1.57
CA ASN A 76 18.13 17.78 2.84
C ASN A 76 18.54 16.47 3.55
N ALA A 77 18.39 15.31 2.90
CA ALA A 77 18.71 14.02 3.50
C ALA A 77 20.23 13.84 3.67
N GLU A 78 20.61 13.15 4.75
CA GLU A 78 21.99 12.70 4.95
C GLU A 78 22.41 11.71 3.85
N GLN A 79 23.71 11.57 3.62
CA GLN A 79 24.24 10.64 2.64
C GLN A 79 23.77 9.21 2.95
N GLY A 80 23.08 8.59 1.99
CA GLY A 80 22.56 7.22 2.12
C GLY A 80 21.13 7.12 2.66
N VAL A 81 20.48 8.24 2.98
CA VAL A 81 19.07 8.31 3.35
C VAL A 81 18.22 8.74 2.16
N GLU A 82 17.13 8.02 1.90
CA GLU A 82 16.17 8.36 0.85
C GLU A 82 14.74 8.17 1.37
N TYR A 83 13.87 9.12 1.06
CA TYR A 83 12.44 9.07 1.37
C TYR A 83 11.66 8.68 0.11
N LYS A 84 10.89 7.59 0.19
CA LYS A 84 10.11 7.06 -0.93
C LYS A 84 8.66 6.88 -0.52
N VAL A 85 7.75 7.16 -1.46
CA VAL A 85 6.33 6.86 -1.32
C VAL A 85 6.04 5.56 -2.07
N LEU A 86 5.40 4.61 -1.40
CA LEU A 86 5.06 3.31 -1.95
C LEU A 86 3.55 3.11 -1.89
N TYR A 87 2.98 2.65 -3.01
CA TYR A 87 1.61 2.15 -3.05
C TYR A 87 1.67 0.63 -3.14
N LEU A 88 1.21 -0.04 -2.10
CA LEU A 88 1.27 -1.49 -1.98
C LEU A 88 -0.17 -2.02 -1.95
N GLY A 89 -0.52 -2.88 -2.91
CA GLY A 89 -1.83 -3.53 -2.99
C GLY A 89 -1.72 -5.02 -2.71
N ARG A 90 -2.59 -5.53 -1.85
CA ARG A 90 -2.84 -6.98 -1.75
C ARG A 90 -3.68 -7.43 -2.95
N HIS A 91 -3.52 -8.68 -3.37
CA HIS A 91 -4.42 -9.30 -4.34
C HIS A 91 -5.90 -9.21 -3.88
N GLY A 92 -6.84 -9.22 -4.83
CA GLY A 92 -8.27 -9.35 -4.53
C GLY A 92 -8.63 -10.73 -3.98
N GLN A 93 -9.89 -10.98 -3.66
CA GLN A 93 -10.34 -12.27 -3.14
C GLN A 93 -9.94 -13.42 -4.07
N GLY A 94 -9.13 -14.35 -3.56
CA GLY A 94 -8.78 -15.61 -4.21
C GLY A 94 -9.67 -16.75 -3.74
N TYR A 95 -9.69 -17.85 -4.48
CA TYR A 95 -10.39 -19.07 -4.05
C TYR A 95 -9.87 -19.61 -2.70
N HIS A 96 -8.60 -19.36 -2.36
CA HIS A 96 -8.07 -19.67 -1.02
C HIS A 96 -8.78 -18.90 0.11
N ASN A 97 -9.15 -17.63 -0.10
CA ASN A 97 -9.91 -16.86 0.90
C ASN A 97 -11.33 -17.41 1.08
N VAL A 98 -11.95 -17.85 -0.01
CA VAL A 98 -13.28 -18.48 0.03
C VAL A 98 -13.23 -19.80 0.78
N ALA A 99 -12.19 -20.61 0.55
CA ALA A 99 -11.98 -21.88 1.24
C ALA A 99 -11.73 -21.67 2.75
N GLU A 100 -10.85 -20.74 3.13
CA GLU A 100 -10.64 -20.39 4.54
C GLU A 100 -11.96 -19.94 5.19
N SER A 101 -12.75 -19.11 4.52
CA SER A 101 -14.05 -18.65 5.01
C SER A 101 -15.06 -19.80 5.20
N ARG A 102 -15.01 -20.82 4.33
CA ARG A 102 -15.89 -21.99 4.40
C ARG A 102 -15.52 -22.91 5.56
N TYR A 103 -14.23 -23.19 5.73
CA TYR A 103 -13.76 -24.19 6.69
C TYR A 103 -13.41 -23.61 8.06
N GLY A 104 -13.23 -22.29 8.14
CA GLY A 104 -12.77 -21.58 9.31
C GLY A 104 -11.25 -21.67 9.47
N THR A 105 -10.65 -20.61 10.02
CA THR A 105 -9.21 -20.43 10.19
C THR A 105 -8.53 -21.63 10.87
N LYS A 106 -9.16 -22.22 11.90
CA LYS A 106 -8.56 -23.37 12.60
C LYS A 106 -8.34 -24.58 11.67
N LEU A 107 -9.37 -25.01 10.95
CA LEU A 107 -9.24 -26.18 10.06
C LEU A 107 -8.43 -25.84 8.80
N TRP A 108 -8.47 -24.58 8.37
CA TRP A 108 -7.60 -24.05 7.33
C TRP A 108 -6.13 -24.27 7.68
N ASP A 109 -5.68 -23.75 8.83
CA ASP A 109 -4.29 -23.86 9.28
C ASP A 109 -3.87 -25.31 9.57
N ASP A 110 -4.77 -26.10 10.17
CA ASP A 110 -4.48 -27.47 10.57
C ASP A 110 -4.39 -28.43 9.36
N TYR A 111 -5.25 -28.26 8.36
CA TYR A 111 -5.43 -29.24 7.29
C TYR A 111 -5.58 -28.64 5.88
N TRP A 112 -6.55 -27.75 5.67
CA TRP A 112 -6.97 -27.38 4.30
C TRP A 112 -5.96 -26.53 3.53
N ALA A 113 -5.23 -25.65 4.20
CA ALA A 113 -4.19 -24.82 3.58
C ALA A 113 -3.04 -25.65 2.98
N LYS A 114 -2.91 -26.92 3.37
CA LYS A 114 -1.88 -27.87 2.91
C LYS A 114 -2.36 -28.75 1.75
N GLN A 115 -3.65 -28.66 1.41
CA GLN A 115 -4.22 -29.39 0.28
C GLN A 115 -4.16 -28.53 -0.98
N GLU A 116 -4.22 -29.18 -2.14
CA GLU A 116 -4.34 -28.48 -3.43
C GLU A 116 -5.72 -27.83 -3.60
N GLY A 117 -6.75 -28.41 -2.99
CA GLY A 117 -8.15 -28.01 -3.18
C GLY A 117 -9.14 -29.04 -2.63
N ASP A 118 -10.41 -28.80 -2.91
CA ASP A 118 -11.56 -29.68 -2.64
C ASP A 118 -12.44 -29.83 -3.91
N GLU A 119 -13.64 -30.39 -3.77
CA GLU A 119 -14.63 -30.49 -4.84
C GLU A 119 -15.19 -29.14 -5.33
N HIS A 120 -14.92 -28.05 -4.62
CA HIS A 120 -15.43 -26.72 -4.92
C HIS A 120 -14.40 -25.83 -5.62
N ALA A 121 -13.12 -25.93 -5.29
CA ALA A 121 -12.05 -25.11 -5.85
C ALA A 121 -10.64 -25.68 -5.61
N ASN A 122 -9.69 -25.21 -6.42
CA ASN A 122 -8.26 -25.35 -6.18
C ASN A 122 -7.72 -24.05 -5.56
N TRP A 123 -6.87 -24.16 -4.53
CA TRP A 123 -6.28 -23.02 -3.84
C TRP A 123 -4.74 -23.07 -3.71
N ALA A 124 -4.09 -24.10 -4.23
CA ALA A 124 -2.67 -24.02 -4.53
C ALA A 124 -2.47 -23.08 -5.73
N ASP A 125 -1.72 -21.99 -5.55
CA ASP A 125 -1.60 -20.94 -6.57
C ASP A 125 -2.99 -20.44 -7.08
N ALA A 126 -3.87 -20.20 -6.10
CA ALA A 126 -5.29 -19.91 -6.35
C ALA A 126 -5.48 -18.73 -7.31
N HIS A 127 -6.35 -18.92 -8.30
CA HIS A 127 -6.83 -17.82 -9.12
C HIS A 127 -7.72 -16.88 -8.28
N LEU A 128 -7.88 -15.65 -8.78
CA LEU A 128 -8.89 -14.74 -8.25
C LEU A 128 -10.29 -15.28 -8.52
N THR A 129 -11.22 -15.00 -7.60
CA THR A 129 -12.64 -15.17 -7.87
C THR A 129 -13.13 -14.05 -8.78
N PRO A 130 -14.32 -14.15 -9.39
CA PRO A 130 -14.93 -13.00 -10.10
C PRO A 130 -15.03 -11.74 -9.23
N ILE A 131 -15.22 -11.91 -7.91
CA ILE A 131 -15.19 -10.81 -6.94
C ILE A 131 -13.77 -10.22 -6.83
N GLY A 132 -12.74 -11.05 -6.67
CA GLY A 132 -11.36 -10.60 -6.60
C GLY A 132 -10.87 -9.89 -7.87
N GLU A 133 -11.29 -10.37 -9.04
CA GLU A 133 -11.01 -9.68 -10.29
C GLU A 133 -11.71 -8.31 -10.36
N GLN A 134 -12.96 -8.23 -9.87
CA GLN A 134 -13.67 -6.95 -9.84
C GLN A 134 -12.99 -5.96 -8.89
N GLN A 135 -12.56 -6.41 -7.72
CA GLN A 135 -11.77 -5.59 -6.79
C GLN A 135 -10.52 -5.02 -7.47
N ALA A 136 -9.79 -5.82 -8.25
CA ALA A 136 -8.62 -5.35 -9.00
C ALA A 136 -9.00 -4.31 -10.08
N ARG A 137 -10.13 -4.50 -10.77
CA ARG A 137 -10.67 -3.52 -11.75
C ARG A 137 -11.11 -2.22 -11.08
N ASP A 138 -11.70 -2.29 -9.89
CA ASP A 138 -12.13 -1.14 -9.12
C ASP A 138 -10.92 -0.30 -8.68
N VAL A 139 -9.86 -0.96 -8.18
CA VAL A 139 -8.59 -0.29 -7.85
C VAL A 139 -8.00 0.41 -9.07
N ASN A 140 -7.98 -0.26 -10.23
CA ASN A 140 -7.50 0.33 -11.49
C ASN A 140 -8.32 1.56 -11.90
N THR A 141 -9.63 1.49 -11.75
CA THR A 141 -10.55 2.58 -12.10
C THR A 141 -10.31 3.78 -11.20
N PHE A 142 -10.23 3.56 -9.88
CA PHE A 142 -9.90 4.59 -8.91
C PHE A 142 -8.57 5.29 -9.27
N TRP A 143 -7.51 4.53 -9.53
CA TRP A 143 -6.19 5.07 -9.88
C TRP A 143 -6.18 5.97 -11.12
N LYS A 144 -7.06 5.72 -12.09
CA LYS A 144 -7.17 6.55 -13.30
C LYS A 144 -7.83 7.90 -13.05
N SER A 145 -8.58 8.02 -11.96
CA SER A 145 -9.36 9.22 -11.61
C SER A 145 -8.86 9.95 -10.37
N ALA A 146 -7.91 9.36 -9.65
CA ALA A 146 -7.39 9.88 -8.38
C ALA A 146 -6.32 10.97 -8.58
#